data_AF-A0A954JCA4-F1
#
_entry.id   AF-A0A954JCA4-F1
#
_cell.length_a   1.000
_cell.length_b   1.000
_cell.length_c   1.000
_cell.angle_alpha   90.00
_cell.angle_beta   90.00
_cell.angle_gamma   90.00
#
_symmetry.space_group_name_H-M   'P 1'
#
loop_
_entity.id
_entity.type
_entity.pdbx_description
1 polymer ?
#
loop_
_entity_poly.entity_id
_entity_poly.type
_entity_poly.pdbx_seq_one_letter_code
_entity_poly.pdbx_strand_id
1 'polypeptide(L)' 'MPKQKQQPVHEIRLGAVKAAIWENETSVGIRHNVTVSRLYKEGDDWRNTDSFGRDDLPLVAKVVDQAHSWIFESGASG' A
#
# COMPACT_ATOMS: atom_id res chain seq x y z
N MET A 1 -12.72 24.03 -3.99
CA MET A 1 -11.55 23.86 -3.11
C MET A 1 -10.74 22.69 -3.64
N PRO A 2 -9.41 22.77 -3.81
CA PRO A 2 -8.63 21.64 -4.30
C PRO A 2 -8.70 20.50 -3.28
N LYS A 3 -9.09 19.30 -3.74
CA LYS A 3 -9.15 18.09 -2.92
C LYS A 3 -7.71 17.75 -2.50
N GLN A 4 -7.40 17.86 -1.22
CA GLN A 4 -6.07 17.55 -0.68
C GLN A 4 -5.71 16.12 -1.12
N LYS A 5 -4.56 15.94 -1.77
CA LYS A 5 -4.07 14.61 -2.14
C LYS A 5 -3.93 13.84 -0.83
N GLN A 6 -4.82 12.88 -0.59
CA GLN A 6 -4.65 11.98 0.53
C GLN A 6 -3.31 11.28 0.36
N GLN A 7 -2.58 11.15 1.44
CA GLN A 7 -1.34 10.39 1.51
C GLN A 7 -1.67 9.07 2.22
N PRO A 8 -0.97 7.98 1.90
CA PRO A 8 -1.12 6.75 2.65
C PRO A 8 -0.69 6.99 4.10
N VAL A 9 -1.46 6.44 5.05
CA VAL A 9 -1.15 6.50 6.48
C VAL A 9 0.03 5.59 6.84
N HIS A 10 0.29 4.57 6.01
CA HIS A 10 1.45 3.71 6.16
C HIS A 10 1.89 3.12 4.81
N GLU A 11 3.18 2.85 4.65
CA GLU A 11 3.72 2.17 3.48
C GLU A 11 4.71 1.08 3.90
N ILE A 12 4.54 -0.11 3.33
CA ILE A 12 5.43 -1.26 3.52
C ILE A 12 6.06 -1.58 2.17
N ARG A 13 7.39 -1.66 2.13
CA ARG A 13 8.13 -1.91 0.88
C ARG A 13 9.13 -3.04 1.07
N LEU A 14 9.13 -3.99 0.13
CA LEU A 14 10.15 -5.03 -0.01
C LEU A 14 10.66 -5.02 -1.45
N GLY A 15 11.91 -4.60 -1.64
CA GLY A 15 12.49 -4.42 -2.97
C GLY A 15 11.68 -3.46 -3.83
N ALA A 16 11.28 -3.94 -5.02
CA ALA A 16 10.46 -3.16 -5.95
C ALA A 16 8.97 -3.13 -5.56
N VAL A 17 8.48 -4.04 -4.72
CA VAL A 17 7.04 -4.15 -4.39
C VAL A 17 6.73 -3.35 -3.13
N LYS A 18 5.62 -2.61 -3.16
CA LYS A 18 5.13 -1.77 -2.05
C LYS A 18 3.64 -1.97 -1.85
N ALA A 19 3.21 -2.09 -0.59
CA ALA A 19 1.83 -1.90 -0.15
C ALA A 19 1.67 -0.51 0.49
N ALA A 20 0.74 0.29 0.00
CA ALA A 20 0.36 1.58 0.59
C ALA A 20 -1.02 1.44 1.24
N ILE A 21 -1.13 1.82 2.52
CA ILE A 21 -2.33 1.71 3.34
C ILE A 21 -2.97 3.09 3.43
N TRP A 22 -4.26 3.18 3.10
CA TRP A 22 -5.02 4.41 2.99
C TRP A 22 -6.17 4.40 3.99
N GLU A 23 -6.22 5.41 4.84
CA GLU A 23 -7.31 5.61 5.78
C GLU A 23 -8.49 6.31 5.09
N ASN A 24 -9.68 5.76 5.29
CA ASN A 24 -10.93 6.30 4.77
C ASN A 24 -11.94 6.39 5.91
N GLU A 25 -12.30 7.61 6.31
CA GLU A 25 -13.42 7.83 7.23
C GLU A 25 -14.74 7.46 6.57
N THR A 26 -15.53 6.61 7.24
CA THR A 26 -16.89 6.26 6.82
C THR A 26 -17.88 6.56 7.94
N SER A 27 -19.17 6.58 7.63
CA SER A 27 -20.23 6.78 8.64
C SER A 27 -20.26 5.70 9.74
N VAL A 28 -19.56 4.58 9.54
CA VAL A 28 -19.49 3.43 10.45
C VAL A 28 -18.10 3.31 11.10
N GLY A 29 -17.22 4.29 10.89
CA GLY A 29 -15.86 4.32 11.43
C GLY A 29 -14.77 4.31 10.35
N ILE A 30 -13.53 4.18 10.78
CA ILE A 30 -12.35 4.19 9.91
C ILE A 30 -12.24 2.85 9.16
N ARG A 31 -12.00 2.91 7.85
CA ARG A 31 -11.64 1.76 7.02
C ARG A 31 -10.30 1.96 6.35
N HIS A 32 -9.56 0.86 6.19
CA HIS A 32 -8.27 0.86 5.51
C HIS A 32 -8.40 0.19 4.14
N ASN A 33 -7.90 0.85 3.10
CA ASN A 33 -7.69 0.27 1.78
C ASN A 33 -6.20 0.07 1.55
N VAL A 34 -5.82 -0.99 0.83
CA VAL A 34 -4.42 -1.26 0.49
C VAL A 34 -4.24 -1.22 -1.02
N THR A 35 -3.26 -0.46 -1.49
CA THR A 35 -2.81 -0.46 -2.89
C THR A 35 -1.44 -1.11 -2.97
N VAL A 36 -1.33 -2.20 -3.74
CA VAL A 36 -0.03 -2.83 -4.01
C VAL A 36 0.49 -2.33 -5.35
N SER A 37 1.77 -2.00 -5.42
CA SER A 37 2.42 -1.53 -6.64
C SER A 37 3.85 -2.05 -6.73
N ARG A 38 4.37 -2.14 -7.95
CA ARG A 38 5.76 -2.45 -8.25
C ARG A 38 6.44 -1.23 -8.88
N LEU A 39 7.57 -0.82 -8.31
CA LEU A 39 8.43 0.22 -8.84
C LEU A 39 9.31 -0.38 -9.97
N TYR A 40 9.31 0.26 -11.13
CA TYR A 40 10.19 -0.09 -12.25
C TYR A 40 10.79 1.17 -12.86
N LYS A 41 11.90 1.02 -13.59
CA LYS A 41 12.54 2.12 -14.29
C LYS A 41 12.13 2.12 -15.76
N GLU A 42 11.74 3.27 -16.28
CA GLU A 42 11.41 3.52 -17.68
C GLU A 42 12.28 4.67 -18.18
N GLY A 43 13.35 4.34 -18.91
CA GLY A 43 14.40 5.30 -19.25
C GLY A 43 15.09 5.82 -17.99
N ASP A 44 14.96 7.13 -17.73
CA ASP A 44 15.47 7.79 -16.53
C ASP A 44 14.42 8.01 -15.44
N ASP A 45 13.15 7.72 -15.73
CA ASP A 45 12.06 7.90 -14.79
C ASP A 45 11.78 6.61 -14.01
N TRP A 46 11.40 6.78 -12.75
CA TRP A 46 10.80 5.71 -11.95
C TRP A 46 9.28 5.75 -12.07
N ARG A 47 8.67 4.60 -12.33
CA ARG A 47 7.23 4.42 -12.53
C ARG A 47 6.71 3.29 -11.65
N ASN A 48 5.41 3.32 -11.37
CA ASN A 48 4.73 2.25 -10.64
C ASN A 48 3.79 1.51 -11.59
N THR A 49 3.66 0.20 -11.42
CA THR A 49 2.68 -0.64 -12.09
C THR A 49 1.95 -1.51 -11.07
N ASP A 50 0.75 -1.97 -11.41
CA ASP A 50 -0.05 -2.97 -10.71
C ASP A 50 0.09 -4.37 -11.35
N SER A 51 1.00 -4.52 -12.33
CA SER A 51 1.36 -5.79 -12.94
C SER A 51 2.58 -6.39 -12.26
N PHE A 52 2.50 -7.69 -11.92
CA PHE A 52 3.54 -8.41 -11.18
C PHE A 52 4.03 -9.62 -11.97
N GLY A 53 5.35 -9.78 -12.06
CA GLY A 53 5.97 -10.99 -12.58
C GLY A 53 6.05 -12.09 -11.54
N ARG A 54 6.44 -13.30 -11.97
CA ARG A 54 6.59 -14.49 -11.10
C ARG A 54 7.43 -14.20 -9.84
N ASP A 55 8.53 -13.48 -10.02
CA ASP A 55 9.51 -13.24 -8.95
C ASP A 55 9.06 -12.11 -7.99
N ASP A 56 8.03 -11.34 -8.35
CA ASP A 56 7.41 -10.34 -7.48
C ASP A 56 6.38 -10.96 -6.53
N LEU A 57 5.78 -12.10 -6.88
CA LEU A 57 4.68 -12.72 -6.13
C LEU A 57 5.01 -13.01 -4.66
N PRO A 58 6.19 -13.54 -4.30
CA PRO A 58 6.54 -13.74 -2.89
C PRO A 58 6.65 -12.42 -2.11
N LEU A 59 7.03 -11.32 -2.78
CA LEU A 59 7.10 -10.00 -2.16
C LEU A 59 5.70 -9.43 -1.99
N VAL A 60 4.83 -9.57 -3.00
CA VAL A 60 3.40 -9.21 -2.91
C VAL A 60 2.77 -9.87 -1.69
N ALA A 61 2.91 -11.20 -1.54
CA ALA A 61 2.38 -11.94 -0.41
C ALA A 61 2.87 -11.39 0.94
N LYS A 62 4.17 -11.10 1.07
CA LYS A 62 4.75 -10.57 2.31
C LYS A 62 4.27 -9.15 2.63
N VAL A 63 4.22 -8.25 1.64
CA VAL A 63 3.80 -6.87 1.92
C VAL A 63 2.32 -6.78 2.26
N VAL A 64 1.46 -7.63 1.67
CA VAL A 64 0.03 -7.64 2.02
C VAL A 64 -0.23 -8.27 3.39
N ASP A 65 0.54 -9.29 3.76
CA ASP A 65 0.49 -9.90 5.10
C ASP A 65 0.92 -8.92 6.21
N GLN A 66 2.00 -8.16 5.97
CA GLN A 66 2.44 -7.10 6.88
C GLN A 66 1.42 -5.95 6.94
N ALA A 67 0.81 -5.59 5.80
CA ALA A 67 -0.22 -4.55 5.77
C ALA A 67 -1.46 -4.97 6.58
N HIS A 68 -1.88 -6.23 6.44
CA HIS A 68 -2.93 -6.81 7.26
C HIS A 68 -2.60 -6.70 8.75
N SER A 69 -1.41 -7.16 9.16
CA SER A 69 -0.96 -7.11 10.56
C SER A 69 -0.99 -5.68 11.10
N TRP A 70 -0.43 -4.73 10.35
CA TRP A 70 -0.43 -3.31 10.72
C TRP A 70 -1.85 -2.74 10.90
N ILE A 71 -2.80 -3.08 10.01
CA ILE A 71 -4.19 -2.61 10.09
C ILE A 71 -4.84 -3.10 11.39
N PHE A 72 -4.62 -4.37 11.76
CA PHE A 72 -5.18 -4.94 12.98
C PHE A 72 -4.54 -4.36 14.25
N GLU A 73 -3.23 -4.14 14.26
CA GLU A 73 -2.52 -3.52 15.38
C GLU A 73 -2.94 -2.05 15.57
N SER A 74 -3.07 -1.31 14.47
CA SER A 74 -3.48 0.09 14.48
C SER A 74 -4.95 0.25 14.88
N GLY A 75 -5.82 -0.68 14.47
CA GLY A 75 -7.23 -0.73 14.89
C GLY A 75 -7.46 -1.22 16.32
N ALA A 76 -6.54 -1.99 16.89
CA ALA A 76 -6.60 -2.48 18.28
C ALA A 76 -6.12 -1.45 19.31
N SER A 77 -5.68 -0.26 18.87
CA SER A 77 -5.23 0.84 19.74
C SER A 77 -6.37 1.80 20.15
N GLY A 78 -7.62 1.38 20.00
CA GLY A 78 -8.83 2.12 20.41
C GLY A 78 -9.37 1.68 21.77
#